data_AF-A0AAV6IRB5-F1
#
_entry.id   AF-A0AAV6IRB5-F1
#
_cell.length_a   1.000
_cell.length_b   1.000
_cell.length_c   1.000
_cell.angle_alpha   90.00
_cell.angle_beta   90.00
_cell.angle_gamma   90.00
#
_symmetry.space_group_name_H-M   'P 1'
#
loop_
_entity.id
_entity.type
_entity.pdbx_description
1 polymer ?
#
loop_
_entity_poly.entity_id
_entity_poly.type
_entity_poly.pdbx_seq_one_letter_code
_entity_poly.pdbx_strand_id
1 'polypeptide(L)'
;MASSSEKEFLPQYRSKLNRFPRSHHLWDARVASRVGEKLGLRLTEIGVSFVEIDFSEEMSRPVHYRRMVGPLVDSVKRAGVTVSGAEKLQFEGYRVNGGLTRKTI
;
A
#
# COMPACT_ATOMS: atom_id res chain seq x y z
N MET A 1 9.14 -11.88 -4.82
CA MET A 1 8.42 -10.76 -5.46
C MET A 1 6.93 -10.95 -5.27
N ALA A 2 6.14 -9.96 -4.83
CA ALA A 2 4.68 -10.04 -4.72
C ALA A 2 4.05 -8.93 -5.58
N SER A 3 3.09 -9.26 -6.46
CA SER A 3 2.50 -8.30 -7.40
C SER A 3 1.00 -8.53 -7.65
N SER A 4 0.26 -7.46 -7.96
CA SER A 4 -1.15 -7.53 -8.40
C SER A 4 -1.36 -8.23 -9.73
N SER A 5 -0.29 -8.49 -10.50
CA SER A 5 -0.37 -9.20 -11.78
C SER A 5 -0.31 -10.72 -11.64
N GLU A 6 -0.21 -11.25 -10.42
CA GLU A 6 -0.18 -12.70 -10.18
C GLU A 6 -1.54 -13.37 -10.42
N LYS A 7 -1.52 -14.66 -10.81
CA LYS A 7 -2.72 -15.42 -11.23
C LYS A 7 -3.86 -15.41 -10.21
N GLU A 8 -3.55 -15.33 -8.93
CA GLU A 8 -4.52 -15.30 -7.82
C GLU A 8 -5.36 -14.02 -7.77
N PHE A 9 -4.89 -12.92 -8.38
CA PHE A 9 -5.63 -11.66 -8.49
C PHE A 9 -6.50 -11.58 -9.75
N LEU A 10 -6.31 -12.49 -10.72
CA LEU A 10 -7.07 -12.51 -11.97
C LEU A 10 -8.59 -12.64 -11.80
N PRO A 11 -9.14 -13.41 -10.83
CA PRO A 11 -10.59 -13.46 -10.63
C PRO A 11 -11.16 -12.11 -10.20
N GLN A 12 -10.46 -11.39 -9.32
CA GLN A 12 -10.85 -10.05 -8.86
C GLN A 12 -10.73 -9.04 -10.01
N TYR A 13 -9.67 -9.14 -10.81
CA TYR A 13 -9.47 -8.35 -12.01
C TYR A 13 -10.63 -8.52 -13.02
N ARG A 14 -10.96 -9.78 -13.37
CA ARG A 14 -12.07 -10.11 -14.29
C ARG A 14 -13.42 -9.61 -13.78
N SER A 15 -13.67 -9.71 -12.47
CA SER A 15 -14.92 -9.22 -11.87
C SER A 15 -15.09 -7.70 -12.00
N LYS A 16 -14.00 -6.92 -11.93
CA LYS A 16 -14.04 -5.46 -12.09
C LYS A 16 -14.21 -5.04 -13.55
N LEU A 17 -13.54 -5.73 -14.48
CA LEU A 17 -13.69 -5.55 -15.92
C LEU A 17 -15.14 -5.73 -16.38
N ASN A 18 -15.81 -6.78 -15.90
CA ASN A 18 -17.18 -7.09 -16.29
C ASN A 18 -18.22 -6.10 -15.71
N ARG A 19 -17.91 -5.44 -14.59
CA ARG A 19 -18.83 -4.53 -13.90
C ARG A 19 -18.65 -3.07 -14.33
N PHE A 20 -17.42 -2.65 -14.59
CA PHE A 20 -17.09 -1.27 -14.98
C PHE A 20 -16.10 -1.31 -16.15
N PRO A 21 -16.59 -1.47 -17.40
CA PRO A 21 -15.75 -1.70 -18.58
C PRO A 21 -14.77 -0.56 -18.91
N ARG A 22 -14.89 0.61 -18.26
CA ARG A 22 -13.96 1.75 -18.42
C ARG A 22 -13.16 2.09 -17.16
N SER A 23 -13.39 1.41 -16.03
CA SER A 23 -12.65 1.68 -14.80
C SER A 23 -11.44 0.74 -14.71
N HIS A 24 -10.29 1.26 -15.10
CA HIS A 24 -9.00 0.57 -14.99
C HIS A 24 -8.33 0.76 -13.62
N HIS A 25 -9.06 1.25 -12.60
CA HIS A 25 -8.50 1.42 -11.26
C HIS A 25 -8.55 0.09 -10.48
N LEU A 26 -7.64 -0.80 -10.85
CA LEU A 26 -7.53 -2.16 -10.31
C LEU A 26 -6.83 -2.19 -8.96
N TRP A 27 -5.99 -1.19 -8.74
CA TRP A 27 -5.21 -0.97 -7.53
C TRP A 27 -6.12 -0.33 -6.45
N ASP A 28 -6.79 -1.14 -5.64
CA ASP A 28 -7.61 -0.69 -4.50
C ASP A 28 -7.13 -1.19 -3.12
N ALA A 29 -7.59 -0.58 -2.02
CA ALA A 29 -7.05 -0.86 -0.69
C ALA A 29 -7.06 -2.36 -0.32
N ARG A 30 -8.02 -3.11 -0.88
CA ARG A 30 -8.14 -4.56 -0.74
C ARG A 30 -7.02 -5.31 -1.50
N VAL A 31 -6.74 -4.94 -2.75
CA VAL A 31 -5.62 -5.50 -3.52
C VAL A 31 -4.28 -5.14 -2.86
N ALA A 32 -4.08 -3.89 -2.41
CA ALA A 32 -2.88 -3.50 -1.66
C ALA A 32 -2.67 -4.33 -0.39
N SER A 33 -3.73 -4.53 0.40
CA SER A 33 -3.67 -5.35 1.63
C SER A 33 -3.28 -6.79 1.32
N ARG A 34 -3.85 -7.39 0.28
CA ARG A 34 -3.60 -8.78 -0.09
C ARG A 34 -2.21 -9.00 -0.70
N VAL A 35 -1.73 -8.03 -1.47
CA VAL A 35 -0.32 -8.01 -1.93
C VAL A 35 0.62 -7.86 -0.72
N GLY A 36 0.31 -6.98 0.23
CA GLY A 36 1.10 -6.78 1.44
C GLY A 36 1.16 -8.00 2.34
N GLU A 37 0.05 -8.73 2.50
CA GLU A 37 0.02 -10.00 3.26
C GLU A 37 0.95 -11.03 2.64
N LYS A 38 0.85 -11.22 1.31
CA LYS A 38 1.71 -12.14 0.57
C LYS A 38 3.18 -11.75 0.62
N LEU A 39 3.46 -10.45 0.55
CA LEU A 39 4.81 -9.93 0.69
C LEU A 39 5.35 -10.22 2.09
N GLY A 40 4.58 -9.94 3.14
CA GLY A 40 4.95 -10.22 4.52
C GLY A 40 5.26 -11.69 4.75
N LEU A 41 4.39 -12.61 4.31
CA LEU A 41 4.62 -14.05 4.41
C LEU A 41 5.92 -14.47 3.72
N ARG A 42 6.17 -13.98 2.49
CA ARG A 42 7.40 -14.30 1.74
C ARG A 42 8.66 -13.75 2.40
N LEU A 43 8.59 -12.56 3.00
CA LEU A 43 9.69 -11.98 3.76
C LEU A 43 10.02 -12.82 4.99
N THR A 44 8.98 -13.23 5.73
CA THR A 44 9.13 -14.11 6.89
C THR A 44 9.69 -15.49 6.50
N GLU A 45 9.24 -16.08 5.39
CA GLU A 45 9.74 -17.37 4.87
C GLU A 45 11.25 -17.34 4.58
N ILE A 46 11.77 -16.21 4.10
CA ILE A 46 13.21 -16.02 3.83
C ILE A 46 13.99 -15.49 5.04
N GLY A 47 13.34 -15.35 6.20
CA GLY A 47 13.97 -14.89 7.44
C GLY A 47 14.17 -13.37 7.56
N VAL A 48 13.51 -12.58 6.71
CA VAL A 48 13.55 -11.11 6.79
C VAL A 48 12.47 -10.61 7.74
N SER A 49 12.88 -9.96 8.82
CA SER A 49 11.99 -9.41 9.86
C SER A 49 11.88 -7.89 9.86
N PHE A 50 12.73 -7.19 9.09
CA PHE A 50 12.76 -5.73 9.03
C PHE A 50 12.91 -5.25 7.59
N VAL A 51 12.11 -4.26 7.21
CA VAL A 51 12.17 -3.57 5.93
C VAL A 51 12.00 -2.06 6.13
N GLU A 52 12.62 -1.27 5.27
CA GLU A 52 12.51 0.18 5.26
C GLU A 52 11.86 0.64 3.96
N ILE A 53 10.97 1.63 4.07
CA ILE A 53 10.36 2.27 2.90
C ILE A 53 11.17 3.51 2.55
N ASP A 54 11.56 3.63 1.29
CA ASP A 54 12.09 4.88 0.76
C ASP A 54 10.98 5.93 0.67
N PHE A 55 10.96 6.82 1.66
CA PHE A 55 10.00 7.91 1.72
C PHE A 55 10.15 8.90 0.56
N SER A 56 11.38 9.17 0.12
CA SER A 56 11.66 10.10 -0.97
C SER A 56 11.09 9.57 -2.28
N GLU A 57 11.28 8.27 -2.53
CA GLU A 57 10.69 7.58 -3.68
C GLU A 57 9.16 7.67 -3.63
N GLU A 58 8.53 7.35 -2.50
CA GLU A 58 7.07 7.34 -2.39
C GLU A 58 6.47 8.76 -2.51
N MET A 59 7.17 9.79 -2.01
CA MET A 59 6.80 11.19 -2.18
C MET A 59 7.03 11.74 -3.60
N SER A 60 7.73 11.02 -4.47
CA SER A 60 7.81 11.37 -5.90
C SER A 60 6.58 10.89 -6.68
N ARG A 61 5.87 9.87 -6.18
CA ARG A 61 4.73 9.23 -6.86
C ARG A 61 3.47 10.09 -6.77
N PRO A 62 2.54 10.09 -7.75
CA PRO A 62 1.28 10.83 -7.63
C PRO A 62 0.44 10.42 -6.40
N VAL A 63 -0.29 11.37 -5.81
CA VAL A 63 -1.07 11.19 -4.57
C VAL A 63 -2.03 9.98 -4.63
N HIS A 64 -2.65 9.73 -5.77
CA HIS A 64 -3.59 8.62 -5.92
C HIS A 64 -2.92 7.24 -5.82
N TYR A 65 -1.62 7.12 -6.10
CA TYR A 65 -0.85 5.89 -5.86
C TYR A 65 -0.45 5.74 -4.39
N ARG A 66 -0.18 6.84 -3.68
CA ARG A 66 0.23 6.83 -2.27
C ARG A 66 -0.87 6.35 -1.32
N ARG A 67 -2.14 6.60 -1.66
CA ARG A 67 -3.32 6.19 -0.84
C ARG A 67 -3.35 4.69 -0.53
N MET A 68 -2.65 3.91 -1.33
CA MET A 68 -2.63 2.46 -1.30
C MET A 68 -1.48 1.87 -0.50
N VAL A 69 -0.47 2.69 -0.19
CA VAL A 69 0.72 2.27 0.55
C VAL A 69 0.36 1.96 1.99
N GLY A 70 -0.52 2.74 2.61
CA GLY A 70 -1.00 2.48 3.98
C GLY A 70 -1.54 1.06 4.15
N PRO A 71 -2.59 0.65 3.42
CA PRO A 71 -3.13 -0.71 3.49
C PRO A 71 -2.10 -1.82 3.21
N LEU A 72 -1.15 -1.59 2.30
CA LEU A 72 -0.08 -2.54 2.00
C LEU A 72 0.85 -2.70 3.20
N VAL A 73 1.32 -1.59 3.77
CA VAL A 73 2.24 -1.56 4.90
C VAL A 73 1.60 -2.15 6.15
N ASP A 74 0.34 -1.81 6.43
CA ASP A 74 -0.39 -2.36 7.57
C ASP A 74 -0.50 -3.88 7.47
N SER A 75 -0.67 -4.41 6.26
CA SER A 75 -0.73 -5.85 6.03
C SER A 75 0.61 -6.55 6.22
N VAL A 76 1.71 -5.93 5.77
CA VAL A 76 3.07 -6.44 6.01
C VAL A 76 3.39 -6.45 7.50
N LYS A 77 3.02 -5.39 8.24
CA LYS A 77 3.17 -5.31 9.69
C LYS A 77 2.39 -6.42 10.41
N ARG A 78 1.14 -6.68 10.00
CA ARG A 78 0.33 -7.79 10.55
C ARG A 78 0.94 -9.17 10.31
N ALA A 79 1.72 -9.34 9.24
CA ALA A 79 2.43 -10.58 8.94
C ALA A 79 3.71 -10.78 9.79
N GLY A 80 4.00 -9.86 10.72
CA GLY A 80 5.14 -9.96 11.65
C GLY A 80 6.42 -9.28 11.18
N VAL A 81 6.38 -8.54 10.07
CA VAL A 81 7.54 -7.80 9.55
C VAL A 81 7.50 -6.36 10.04
N THR A 82 8.60 -5.91 10.65
CA THR A 82 8.76 -4.52 11.08
C THR A 82 9.02 -3.62 9.87
N VAL A 83 8.26 -2.54 9.75
CA VAL A 83 8.37 -1.59 8.63
C VAL A 83 8.69 -0.19 9.16
N SER A 84 9.85 0.33 8.79
CA SER A 84 10.32 1.70 9.09
C SER A 84 10.00 2.68 7.96
N GLY A 85 9.84 3.97 8.27
CA GLY A 85 9.57 5.04 7.30
C GLY A 85 8.09 5.22 6.96
N ALA A 86 7.23 4.30 7.39
CA ALA A 86 5.79 4.33 7.15
C ALA A 86 5.06 5.45 7.92
N GLU A 87 5.57 5.82 9.08
CA GLU A 87 5.06 6.91 9.92
C GLU A 87 5.12 8.28 9.23
N LYS A 88 6.14 8.48 8.39
CA LYS A 88 6.29 9.71 7.58
C LYS A 88 5.22 9.79 6.49
N LEU A 89 4.77 8.64 5.97
CA LEU A 89 3.71 8.57 4.95
C LEU A 89 2.33 8.91 5.52
N GLN A 90 2.06 8.54 6.77
CA GLN A 90 0.79 8.85 7.43
C GLN A 90 0.67 10.37 7.66
N PHE A 91 1.73 11.03 8.10
CA PHE A 91 1.72 12.47 8.37
C PHE A 91 1.43 13.35 7.14
N GLU A 92 1.97 13.01 5.97
CA GLU A 92 1.75 13.82 4.77
C GLU A 92 0.40 13.55 4.10
N GLY A 93 -0.17 12.34 4.25
CA GLY A 93 -1.51 11.99 3.75
C GLY A 93 -2.65 12.79 4.40
N TYR A 94 -2.47 13.20 5.66
CA TYR A 94 -3.41 14.10 6.36
C TYR A 94 -3.32 15.55 5.86
N ARG A 95 -2.14 16.01 5.44
CA ARG A 95 -1.95 17.38 4.91
C ARG A 95 -2.66 17.61 3.58
N VAL A 96 -2.95 16.55 2.83
CA VAL A 96 -3.68 16.64 1.54
C VAL A 96 -5.21 16.70 1.73
N ASN A 97 -5.76 16.30 2.90
CA ASN A 97 -7.21 16.21 3.11
C ASN A 97 -7.79 17.16 4.18
N GLY A 98 -6.96 17.96 4.86
CA GLY A 98 -7.45 18.84 5.92
C GLY A 98 -6.56 20.04 6.09
N GLY A 99 -7.18 21.23 6.03
CA GLY A 99 -6.50 22.51 6.15
C GLY A 99 -5.55 22.58 7.34
N LEU A 100 -4.52 23.40 7.12
CA LEU A 100 -3.55 23.89 8.07
C LEU A 100 -4.11 24.03 9.50
N THR A 101 -3.92 23.02 10.36
CA THR A 101 -4.02 23.25 11.80
C THR A 101 -2.78 24.03 12.21
N ARG A 102 -2.93 25.35 12.25
CA ARG A 102 -1.98 26.26 12.87
C ARG A 102 -1.70 25.74 14.29
N LYS A 103 -0.45 25.36 14.55
CA LYS A 103 0.07 25.35 15.91
C LYS A 103 0.06 26.80 16.40
N THR A 104 -0.86 27.14 17.27
CA THR A 104 -0.72 28.32 18.12
C THR A 104 0.18 27.92 19.29
N ILE A 105 1.16 28.77 19.53
CA ILE A 105 2.09 28.76 20.68
C ILE A 105 1.30 28.89 21.97
#